data_AF-A0A7C5Q9H2-F1
#
_entry.id   AF-A0A7C5Q9H2-F1
#
_cell.length_a   1.000
_cell.length_b   1.000
_cell.length_c   1.000
_cell.angle_alpha   90.00
_cell.angle_beta   90.00
_cell.angle_gamma   90.00
#
_symmetry.space_group_name_H-M   'P 1'
#
loop_
_entity.id
_entity.type
_entity.pdbx_description
1 polymer ?
#
loop_
_entity_poly.entity_id
_entity_poly.type
_entity_poly.pdbx_seq_one_letter_code
_entity_poly.pdbx_strand_id
1 'polypeptide(L)'
;MDLNVLIGGKAGAGIKEAGRMLAGVLANLGYHVFGYVDYPSLIRGGHNFVVLRFSERKVRSTDRRADVIVATDRRSVEAHLKDEKEGTLWIVDERIDKEGALKAPFKEVAPGFFKSSSVLGVLLKVLGIPVEEGLPFIEQLPQREKNLSIYREAYSSVPAKFEVERIGEISGAVVTGNECVALGAVDGGLEFYVAYPMTPASPVLHYLAAKQDELGVKVVHPENEIAVVSMAVGIAYAGRRVMVGTSGGGFALMTETLSLMGMSETPVVLYEAQRAGPSTGVPTYTAQSDLLFVLFAGHGDFPRVVLAPGYPEEAYELTR
;
A
#
# COMPACT_ATOMS: atom_id res chain seq x y z
N MET A 1 -5.73 0.72 23.65
CA MET A 1 -5.14 1.89 22.96
C MET A 1 -5.59 1.90 21.50
N ASP A 2 -5.86 3.09 20.95
CA ASP A 2 -6.25 3.31 19.55
C ASP A 2 -5.66 4.66 19.11
N LEU A 3 -4.66 4.63 18.22
CA LEU A 3 -3.91 5.82 17.81
C LEU A 3 -3.78 5.89 16.30
N ASN A 4 -3.86 7.10 15.76
CA ASN A 4 -3.64 7.40 14.35
C ASN A 4 -2.34 8.21 14.19
N VAL A 5 -1.38 7.65 13.45
CA VAL A 5 -0.04 8.21 13.23
C VAL A 5 0.10 8.62 11.77
N LEU A 6 0.38 9.89 11.53
CA LEU A 6 0.66 10.44 10.21
C LEU A 6 2.17 10.70 10.07
N ILE A 7 2.76 10.23 8.96
CA ILE A 7 4.16 10.46 8.62
C ILE A 7 4.22 11.15 7.27
N GLY A 8 4.69 12.40 7.23
CA GLY A 8 4.80 13.22 6.04
C GLY A 8 6.24 13.52 5.62
N GLY A 9 6.47 13.59 4.32
CA GLY A 9 7.73 14.06 3.77
C GLY A 9 7.79 14.06 2.25
N LYS A 10 8.91 14.56 1.74
CA LYS A 10 9.22 14.56 0.31
C LYS A 10 9.16 13.15 -0.30
N ALA A 11 8.59 13.06 -1.50
CA ALA A 11 8.59 11.84 -2.30
C ALA A 11 10.02 11.27 -2.46
N GLY A 12 10.18 9.96 -2.23
CA GLY A 12 11.46 9.26 -2.28
C GLY A 12 12.29 9.34 -0.99
N ALA A 13 11.82 10.00 0.06
CA ALA A 13 12.54 10.15 1.33
C ALA A 13 12.30 9.01 2.34
N GLY A 14 11.82 7.84 1.90
CA GLY A 14 11.62 6.67 2.77
C GLY A 14 10.36 6.69 3.63
N ILE A 15 9.43 7.64 3.43
CA ILE A 15 8.21 7.79 4.26
C ILE A 15 7.32 6.53 4.23
N LYS A 16 7.10 5.96 3.04
CA LYS A 16 6.35 4.70 2.88
C LYS A 16 7.00 3.54 3.64
N GLU A 17 8.32 3.45 3.58
CA GLU A 17 9.09 2.38 4.21
C GLU A 17 9.02 2.48 5.74
N ALA A 18 9.18 3.70 6.28
CA ALA A 18 9.02 3.95 7.72
C ALA A 18 7.64 3.49 8.23
N GLY A 19 6.59 3.81 7.46
CA GLY A 19 5.23 3.36 7.78
C GLY A 19 5.09 1.84 7.76
N ARG A 20 5.63 1.16 6.74
CA ARG A 20 5.58 -0.32 6.66
C ARG A 20 6.32 -0.97 7.82
N MET A 21 7.51 -0.48 8.18
CA MET A 21 8.26 -0.98 9.32
C MET A 21 7.50 -0.78 10.64
N LEU A 22 6.94 0.42 10.87
CA LEU A 22 6.15 0.67 12.08
C LEU A 22 4.92 -0.24 12.15
N ALA A 23 4.21 -0.46 11.04
CA ALA A 23 3.08 -1.38 11.00
C ALA A 23 3.50 -2.82 11.38
N GLY A 24 4.66 -3.28 10.90
CA GLY A 24 5.20 -4.58 11.27
C GLY A 24 5.56 -4.69 12.76
N VAL A 25 6.20 -3.66 13.33
CA VAL A 25 6.51 -3.62 14.77
C VAL A 25 5.22 -3.69 15.60
N LEU A 26 4.21 -2.88 15.26
CA LEU A 26 2.94 -2.86 15.98
C LEU A 26 2.19 -4.20 15.88
N ALA A 27 2.20 -4.84 14.70
CA ALA A 27 1.63 -6.18 14.53
C ALA A 27 2.34 -7.23 15.40
N ASN A 28 3.68 -7.20 15.44
CA ASN A 28 4.49 -8.09 16.29
C ASN A 28 4.21 -7.90 17.79
N LEU A 29 3.76 -6.71 18.20
CA LEU A 29 3.34 -6.40 19.57
C LEU A 29 1.89 -6.80 19.89
N GLY A 30 1.15 -7.30 18.89
CA GLY A 30 -0.23 -7.79 19.03
C GLY A 30 -1.32 -6.82 18.57
N TYR A 31 -0.96 -5.66 18.00
CA TYR A 31 -1.94 -4.66 17.56
C TYR A 31 -2.44 -4.91 16.13
N HIS A 32 -3.73 -4.67 15.91
CA HIS A 32 -4.26 -4.59 14.56
C HIS A 32 -3.88 -3.26 13.93
N VAL A 33 -3.38 -3.29 12.70
CA VAL A 33 -2.91 -2.10 11.98
C VAL A 33 -3.65 -1.95 10.65
N PHE A 34 -4.07 -0.73 10.34
CA PHE A 34 -4.58 -0.35 9.02
C PHE A 34 -3.82 0.87 8.51
N GLY A 35 -3.37 0.82 7.26
CA GLY A 35 -2.53 1.85 6.67
C GLY A 35 -3.06 2.38 5.35
N TYR A 36 -2.94 3.69 5.15
CA TYR A 36 -3.18 4.38 3.89
C TYR A 36 -1.91 5.12 3.47
N VAL A 37 -1.54 5.01 2.20
CA VAL A 37 -0.39 5.70 1.62
C VAL A 37 -0.89 6.66 0.56
N ASP A 38 -0.58 7.94 0.74
CA ASP A 38 -0.89 8.99 -0.21
C ASP A 38 0.35 9.40 -0.99
N TYR A 39 0.23 9.43 -2.32
CA TYR A 39 1.29 9.90 -3.20
C TYR A 39 0.69 10.52 -4.47
N PRO A 40 1.27 11.62 -4.98
CA PRO A 40 0.85 12.21 -6.24
C PRO A 40 1.35 11.38 -7.41
N SER A 41 0.76 11.60 -8.60
CA SER A 41 1.24 11.03 -9.86
C SER A 41 2.53 11.72 -10.35
N LEU A 42 3.56 11.75 -9.50
CA LEU A 42 4.88 12.32 -9.75
C LEU A 42 5.98 11.34 -9.33
N ILE A 43 6.96 11.12 -10.21
CA ILE A 43 8.09 10.20 -9.93
C ILE A 43 9.10 10.85 -8.97
N ARG A 44 9.34 12.16 -9.11
CA ARG A 44 10.24 12.93 -8.24
C ARG A 44 9.59 14.25 -7.87
N GLY A 45 9.87 14.69 -6.64
CA GLY A 45 9.22 15.86 -6.09
C GLY A 45 7.79 15.57 -5.65
N GLY A 46 7.19 16.52 -4.94
CA GLY A 46 5.89 16.30 -4.31
C GLY A 46 6.00 15.97 -2.83
N HIS A 47 4.83 15.76 -2.24
CA HIS A 47 4.62 15.44 -0.84
C HIS A 47 3.93 14.08 -0.76
N ASN A 48 4.50 13.17 0.00
CA ASN A 48 3.93 11.86 0.26
C ASN A 48 3.69 11.75 1.76
N PHE A 49 2.63 11.03 2.13
CA PHE A 49 2.41 10.71 3.52
C PHE A 49 1.83 9.32 3.69
N VAL A 50 2.04 8.76 4.87
CA VAL A 50 1.41 7.53 5.32
C VAL A 50 0.56 7.88 6.53
N VAL A 51 -0.64 7.32 6.60
CA VAL A 51 -1.46 7.33 7.80
C VAL A 51 -1.59 5.89 8.27
N LEU A 52 -1.22 5.62 9.53
CA LEU A 52 -1.37 4.32 10.16
C LEU A 52 -2.26 4.47 11.37
N ARG A 53 -3.34 3.68 11.43
CA ARG A 53 -4.11 3.50 12.64
C ARG A 53 -3.79 2.14 13.23
N PHE A 54 -3.55 2.08 14.52
CA PHE A 54 -3.42 0.81 15.23
C PHE A 54 -4.29 0.77 16.48
N SER A 55 -4.79 -0.42 16.81
CA SER A 55 -5.67 -0.62 17.96
C SER A 55 -5.58 -2.05 18.48
N GLU A 56 -5.95 -2.23 19.75
CA GLU A 56 -6.17 -3.56 20.37
C GLU A 56 -7.31 -4.32 19.70
N ARG A 57 -8.21 -3.61 19.00
CA ARG A 57 -9.33 -4.17 18.27
C ARG A 57 -9.08 -4.07 16.77
N LYS A 58 -9.71 -4.96 16.00
CA LYS A 58 -9.62 -4.95 14.54
C LYS A 58 -10.03 -3.59 13.97
N VAL A 59 -9.13 -2.98 13.20
CA VAL A 59 -9.34 -1.71 12.48
C VAL A 59 -9.45 -1.97 10.98
N ARG A 60 -10.36 -1.25 10.31
CA ARG A 60 -10.64 -1.38 8.86
C ARG A 60 -10.51 -0.06 8.09
N SER A 61 -10.13 1.01 8.78
CA SER A 61 -9.97 2.34 8.21
C SER A 61 -9.01 3.17 9.06
N THR A 62 -8.44 4.19 8.45
CA THR A 62 -7.75 5.27 9.18
C THR A 62 -8.75 6.32 9.66
N ASP A 63 -8.28 7.24 10.51
CA ASP A 63 -8.98 8.49 10.79
C ASP A 63 -8.37 9.62 9.95
N ARG A 64 -9.16 10.65 9.66
CA ARG A 64 -8.71 11.87 8.98
C ARG A 64 -7.80 12.70 9.88
N ARG A 65 -8.04 12.70 11.20
CA ARG A 65 -7.20 13.44 12.16
C ARG A 65 -6.22 12.52 12.87
N ALA A 66 -5.01 13.00 13.12
CA ALA A 66 -3.93 12.20 13.69
C ALA A 66 -3.65 12.54 15.16
N ASP A 67 -3.37 11.52 15.97
CA ASP A 67 -2.86 11.65 17.34
C ASP A 67 -1.39 12.05 17.34
N VAL A 68 -0.63 11.54 16.37
CA VAL A 68 0.80 11.84 16.20
C VAL A 68 1.05 12.25 14.75
N ILE A 69 1.69 13.40 14.53
CA ILE A 69 2.11 13.86 13.20
C ILE A 69 3.62 14.01 13.18
N VAL A 70 4.28 13.22 12.32
CA VAL A 70 5.70 13.34 11.99
C VAL A 70 5.84 14.11 10.69
N ALA A 71 6.46 15.29 10.73
CA ALA A 71 6.74 16.11 9.56
C ALA A 71 8.26 16.22 9.34
N THR A 72 8.75 15.55 8.30
CA THR A 72 10.19 15.51 7.98
C THR A 72 10.67 16.66 7.10
N ASP A 73 9.75 17.54 6.68
CA ASP A 73 10.03 18.78 5.98
C ASP A 73 8.94 19.83 6.28
N ARG A 74 9.23 21.10 5.95
CA ARG A 74 8.31 22.22 6.21
C ARG A 74 6.99 22.08 5.47
N ARG A 75 7.02 21.52 4.26
CA ARG A 75 5.82 21.27 3.45
C ARG A 75 4.86 20.31 4.14
N SER A 76 5.38 19.30 4.83
CA SER A 76 4.60 18.34 5.61
C SER A 76 3.87 19.01 6.77
N VAL A 77 4.51 19.99 7.42
CA VAL A 77 3.83 20.79 8.45
C VAL A 77 2.66 21.53 7.85
N GLU A 78 2.90 22.33 6.81
CA GLU A 78 1.89 23.16 6.16
C GLU A 78 0.72 22.33 5.60
N ALA A 79 1.01 21.18 5.00
CA ALA A 79 0.01 20.29 4.40
C ALA A 79 -0.92 19.64 5.43
N HIS A 80 -0.43 19.39 6.65
CA HIS A 80 -1.12 18.60 7.66
C HIS A 80 -1.60 19.38 8.89
N LEU A 81 -1.54 20.72 8.86
CA LEU A 81 -2.20 21.55 9.89
C LEU A 81 -3.70 21.23 10.00
N LYS A 82 -4.35 20.90 8.88
CA LYS A 82 -5.77 20.52 8.85
C LYS A 82 -6.08 19.16 9.46
N ASP A 83 -5.06 18.32 9.66
CA ASP A 83 -5.19 16.94 10.12
C ASP A 83 -4.90 16.82 11.64
N GLU A 84 -4.62 17.94 12.32
CA GLU A 84 -4.45 17.96 13.77
C GLU A 84 -5.81 17.98 14.52
N LYS A 85 -5.79 17.51 15.76
CA LYS A 85 -6.88 17.57 16.74
C LYS A 85 -6.32 18.06 18.08
N GLU A 86 -7.21 18.32 19.03
CA GLU A 86 -6.79 18.67 20.38
C GLU A 86 -5.92 17.54 20.96
N GLY A 87 -4.74 17.89 21.46
CA GLY A 87 -3.77 16.93 21.98
C GLY A 87 -2.88 16.25 20.94
N THR A 88 -2.96 16.59 19.64
CA THR A 88 -2.05 16.04 18.62
C THR A 88 -0.59 16.35 18.95
N LEU A 89 0.22 15.28 19.04
CA LEU A 89 1.66 15.40 19.20
C LEU A 89 2.32 15.64 17.85
N TRP A 90 2.96 16.80 17.71
CA TRP A 90 3.79 17.11 16.56
C TRP A 90 5.25 16.74 16.79
N ILE A 91 5.85 16.11 15.80
CA ILE A 91 7.27 15.80 15.73
C ILE A 91 7.80 16.35 14.41
N VAL A 92 8.74 17.28 14.49
CA VAL A 92 9.28 17.98 13.32
C VAL A 92 10.78 17.81 13.21
N ASP A 93 11.31 17.94 12.00
CA ASP A 93 12.74 18.08 11.80
C ASP A 93 13.29 19.24 12.63
N GLU A 94 14.45 19.06 13.26
CA GLU A 94 15.08 20.04 14.15
C GLU A 94 15.30 21.42 13.53
N ARG A 95 15.41 21.48 12.19
CA ARG A 95 15.58 22.71 11.40
C ARG A 95 14.27 23.48 11.19
N ILE A 96 13.12 22.88 11.54
CA ILE A 96 11.79 23.47 11.37
C ILE A 96 11.36 24.10 12.69
N ASP A 97 10.83 25.32 12.58
CA ASP A 97 10.20 25.98 13.72
C ASP A 97 8.69 25.72 13.72
N LYS A 98 8.22 25.03 14.77
CA LYS A 98 6.80 24.84 15.09
C LYS A 98 6.66 24.80 16.60
N GLU A 99 5.93 25.78 17.13
CA GLU A 99 5.68 25.90 18.57
C GLU A 99 4.97 24.64 19.10
N GLY A 100 5.41 24.17 20.27
CA GLY A 100 4.87 22.97 20.92
C GLY A 100 5.27 21.62 20.29
N ALA A 101 6.00 21.60 19.16
CA ALA A 101 6.45 20.37 18.54
C ALA A 101 7.73 19.82 19.17
N LEU A 102 7.84 18.48 19.23
CA LEU A 102 9.11 17.80 19.51
C LEU A 102 10.02 17.92 18.29
N LYS A 103 11.29 18.25 18.54
CA LYS A 103 12.31 18.32 17.50
C LYS A 103 13.07 16.99 17.43
N ALA A 104 13.25 16.49 16.22
CA ALA A 104 13.99 15.25 15.96
C ALA A 104 14.97 15.41 14.79
N PRO A 105 16.14 14.76 14.84
CA PRO A 105 17.14 14.80 13.79
C PRO A 105 16.76 13.81 12.67
N PHE A 106 15.88 14.22 11.75
CA PHE A 106 15.56 13.42 10.56
C PHE A 106 16.67 13.55 9.52
N LYS A 107 17.80 12.85 9.75
CA LYS A 107 18.99 12.91 8.90
C LYS A 107 18.65 12.75 7.42
N GLU A 108 18.99 13.77 6.64
CA GLU A 108 18.88 13.76 5.17
C GLU A 108 20.16 13.21 4.56
N VAL A 109 20.35 11.89 4.65
CA VAL A 109 21.48 11.23 4.00
C VAL A 109 20.94 10.48 2.78
N ALA A 110 21.51 10.77 1.61
CA ALA A 110 21.29 9.95 0.43
C ALA A 110 22.04 8.61 0.59
N PRO A 111 21.45 7.46 0.20
CA PRO A 111 20.08 7.29 -0.31
C PRO A 111 18.99 7.33 0.77
N GLY A 112 17.76 7.68 0.38
CA GLY A 112 16.61 7.98 1.25
C GLY A 112 16.17 6.90 2.27
N PHE A 113 16.77 5.72 2.29
CA PHE A 113 16.55 4.67 3.29
C PHE A 113 17.02 5.06 4.69
N PHE A 114 17.95 6.01 4.82
CA PHE A 114 18.40 6.44 6.14
C PHE A 114 17.35 7.25 6.90
N LYS A 115 16.49 7.98 6.17
CA LYS A 115 15.40 8.75 6.79
C LYS A 115 14.30 7.84 7.31
N SER A 116 14.03 6.69 6.68
CA SER A 116 13.07 5.74 7.24
C SER A 116 13.52 5.15 8.58
N SER A 117 14.82 4.91 8.74
CA SER A 117 15.41 4.44 9.99
C SER A 117 15.34 5.49 11.12
N SER A 118 15.61 6.76 10.82
CA SER A 118 15.48 7.82 11.84
C SER A 118 14.02 8.07 12.23
N VAL A 119 13.09 8.05 11.27
CA VAL A 119 11.65 8.15 11.54
C VAL A 119 11.17 6.99 12.42
N LEU A 120 11.57 5.74 12.12
CA LEU A 120 11.20 4.60 12.94
C LEU A 120 11.73 4.74 14.37
N GLY A 121 13.02 5.10 14.55
CA GLY A 121 13.61 5.25 15.89
C GLY A 121 12.88 6.29 16.74
N VAL A 122 12.58 7.45 16.16
CA VAL A 122 11.82 8.52 16.82
C VAL A 122 10.40 8.06 17.19
N LEU A 123 9.71 7.40 16.28
CA LEU A 123 8.35 6.92 16.51
C LEU A 123 8.30 5.86 17.61
N LEU A 124 9.20 4.87 17.60
CA LEU A 124 9.25 3.85 18.65
C LEU A 124 9.51 4.47 20.01
N LYS A 125 10.45 5.43 20.10
CA LYS A 125 10.72 6.12 21.35
C LYS A 125 9.51 6.90 21.85
N VAL A 126 8.87 7.69 20.99
CA VAL A 126 7.68 8.47 21.33
C VAL A 126 6.54 7.56 21.79
N LEU A 127 6.36 6.42 21.13
CA LEU A 127 5.35 5.43 21.46
C LEU A 127 5.70 4.60 22.71
N GLY A 128 6.89 4.78 23.30
CA GLY A 128 7.33 4.01 24.46
C GLY A 128 7.70 2.55 24.13
N ILE A 129 7.89 2.23 22.86
CA ILE A 129 8.24 0.88 22.39
C ILE A 129 9.75 0.68 22.52
N PRO A 130 10.23 -0.45 23.10
CA PRO A 130 11.66 -0.74 23.20
C PRO A 130 12.39 -0.70 21.85
N VAL A 131 13.65 -0.25 21.86
CA VAL A 131 14.46 -0.09 20.64
C VAL A 131 14.75 -1.42 19.95
N GLU A 132 14.67 -2.52 20.67
CA GLU A 132 14.90 -3.88 20.19
C GLU A 132 13.83 -4.33 19.19
N GLU A 133 12.59 -3.86 19.36
CA GLU A 133 11.44 -4.28 18.54
C GLU A 133 11.56 -3.83 17.07
N GLY A 134 12.25 -2.72 16.82
CA GLY A 134 12.51 -2.22 15.47
C GLY A 134 13.69 -2.87 14.76
N LEU A 135 14.57 -3.59 15.48
CA LEU A 135 15.81 -4.12 14.90
C LEU A 135 15.60 -5.07 13.72
N PRO A 136 14.67 -6.04 13.75
CA PRO A 136 14.49 -6.98 12.63
C PRO A 136 14.18 -6.29 11.30
N PHE A 137 13.49 -5.14 11.34
CA PHE A 137 13.15 -4.36 10.15
C PHE A 137 14.35 -3.56 9.64
N ILE A 138 15.10 -2.95 10.55
CA ILE A 138 16.30 -2.16 10.21
C ILE A 138 17.41 -3.05 9.63
N GLU A 139 17.54 -4.27 10.13
CA GLU A 139 18.57 -5.22 9.69
C GLU A 139 18.38 -5.74 8.26
N GLN A 140 17.15 -5.68 7.73
CA GLN A 140 16.84 -6.03 6.35
C GLN A 140 17.16 -4.90 5.36
N LEU A 141 17.42 -3.69 5.85
CA LEU A 141 17.75 -2.54 5.00
C LEU A 141 19.20 -2.63 4.47
N PRO A 142 19.47 -2.10 3.27
CA PRO A 142 20.83 -1.99 2.75
C PRO A 142 21.70 -1.10 3.66
N GLN A 143 23.02 -1.28 3.67
CA GLN A 143 23.94 -0.53 4.56
C GLN A 143 23.54 -0.64 6.04
N ARG A 144 23.25 -1.87 6.49
CA ARG A 144 22.76 -2.24 7.83
C ARG A 144 23.40 -1.47 8.98
N GLU A 145 24.73 -1.46 9.08
CA GLU A 145 25.45 -0.83 10.20
C GLU A 145 25.13 0.67 10.32
N LYS A 146 25.08 1.37 9.19
CA LYS A 146 24.77 2.79 9.13
C LYS A 146 23.31 3.06 9.48
N ASN A 147 22.39 2.22 9.00
CA ASN A 147 20.98 2.30 9.36
C ASN A 147 20.75 2.05 10.87
N LEU A 148 21.42 1.06 11.47
CA LEU A 148 21.36 0.78 12.90
C LEU A 148 21.86 1.96 13.75
N SER A 149 22.98 2.58 13.35
CA SER A 149 23.52 3.76 14.04
C SER A 149 22.52 4.91 14.02
N ILE A 150 21.93 5.21 12.86
CA ILE A 150 20.97 6.32 12.69
C ILE A 150 19.69 6.05 13.47
N TYR A 151 19.19 4.82 13.40
CA TYR A 151 18.00 4.39 14.14
C TYR A 151 18.17 4.55 15.66
N ARG A 152 19.28 4.11 16.25
CA ARG A 152 19.55 4.20 17.69
C ARG A 152 19.77 5.64 18.17
N GLU A 153 20.46 6.44 17.37
CA GLU A 153 20.65 7.87 17.65
C GLU A 153 19.31 8.60 17.67
N ALA A 154 18.46 8.36 16.67
CA ALA A 154 17.14 8.96 16.57
C ALA A 154 16.18 8.48 17.68
N TYR A 155 16.28 7.23 18.11
CA TYR A 155 15.56 6.70 19.27
C TYR A 155 15.96 7.43 20.57
N SER A 156 17.20 7.89 20.69
CA SER A 156 17.69 8.55 21.89
C SER A 156 17.44 10.07 21.92
N SER A 157 16.93 10.65 20.82
CA SER A 157 16.84 12.10 20.65
C SER A 157 15.54 12.71 21.17
N VAL A 158 14.53 11.90 21.49
CA VAL A 158 13.19 12.37 21.89
C VAL A 158 12.73 11.67 23.18
N PRO A 159 11.85 12.30 23.98
CA PRO A 159 11.24 11.64 25.14
C PRO A 159 10.11 10.71 24.70
N ALA A 160 9.81 9.69 25.52
CA ALA A 160 8.58 8.93 25.40
C ALA A 160 7.38 9.80 25.77
N LYS A 161 6.27 9.63 25.05
CA LYS A 161 5.00 10.35 25.25
C LYS A 161 3.80 9.42 25.42
N PHE A 162 3.89 8.21 24.90
CA PHE A 162 2.93 7.13 25.07
C PHE A 162 3.63 5.91 25.64
N GLU A 163 2.82 4.93 26.04
CA GLU A 163 3.26 3.64 26.56
C GLU A 163 2.50 2.54 25.81
N VAL A 164 3.04 2.15 24.66
CA VAL A 164 2.53 1.02 23.86
C VAL A 164 3.16 -0.26 24.41
N GLU A 165 2.34 -1.07 25.09
CA GLU A 165 2.77 -2.34 25.67
C GLU A 165 2.59 -3.50 24.69
N ARG A 166 3.34 -4.59 24.90
CA ARG A 166 3.08 -5.84 24.19
C ARG A 166 1.82 -6.49 24.75
N ILE A 167 0.80 -6.64 23.91
CA ILE A 167 -0.48 -7.27 24.26
C ILE A 167 -0.66 -8.68 23.69
N GLY A 168 0.25 -9.09 22.81
CA GLY A 168 0.23 -10.40 22.15
C GLY A 168 1.25 -10.45 21.02
N GLU A 169 0.99 -11.34 20.06
CA GLU A 169 1.74 -11.46 18.83
C GLU A 169 0.77 -11.80 17.69
N ILE A 170 0.74 -10.97 16.65
CA ILE A 170 0.06 -11.32 15.39
C ILE A 170 1.15 -11.82 14.44
N SER A 171 1.21 -13.13 14.25
CA SER A 171 2.16 -13.76 13.34
C SER A 171 1.80 -13.47 11.88
N GLY A 172 2.79 -13.19 11.05
CA GLY A 172 2.63 -13.02 9.61
C GLY A 172 3.16 -11.68 9.10
N ALA A 173 3.07 -11.48 7.79
CA ALA A 173 3.47 -10.22 7.17
C ALA A 173 2.29 -9.24 7.15
N VAL A 174 2.59 -7.95 7.36
CA VAL A 174 1.65 -6.88 6.97
C VAL A 174 1.55 -6.88 5.44
N VAL A 175 0.33 -7.08 4.95
CA VAL A 175 0.01 -7.17 3.52
C VAL A 175 -0.82 -5.99 3.05
N THR A 176 -0.66 -5.64 1.78
CA THR A 176 -1.49 -4.67 1.06
C THR A 176 -2.66 -5.35 0.38
N GLY A 177 -3.70 -4.59 0.01
CA GLY A 177 -4.83 -5.13 -0.75
C GLY A 177 -4.42 -5.79 -2.07
N ASN A 178 -3.44 -5.22 -2.78
CA ASN A 178 -2.90 -5.83 -4.00
C ASN A 178 -2.15 -7.15 -3.72
N GLU A 179 -1.37 -7.24 -2.62
CA GLU A 179 -0.75 -8.50 -2.21
C GLU A 179 -1.83 -9.53 -1.83
N CYS A 180 -2.93 -9.13 -1.18
CA CYS A 180 -4.07 -10.01 -0.91
C CYS A 180 -4.73 -10.54 -2.18
N VAL A 181 -4.97 -9.70 -3.20
CA VAL A 181 -5.48 -10.13 -4.51
C VAL A 181 -4.53 -11.13 -5.16
N ALA A 182 -3.23 -10.83 -5.18
CA ALA A 182 -2.22 -11.72 -5.76
C ALA A 182 -2.18 -13.08 -5.05
N LEU A 183 -2.12 -13.08 -3.72
CA LEU A 183 -2.07 -14.29 -2.90
C LEU A 183 -3.36 -15.10 -2.98
N GLY A 184 -4.52 -14.44 -3.00
CA GLY A 184 -5.83 -15.07 -3.16
C GLY A 184 -5.93 -15.77 -4.51
N ALA A 185 -5.48 -15.11 -5.58
CA ALA A 185 -5.46 -15.72 -6.91
C ALA A 185 -4.57 -16.98 -6.95
N VAL A 186 -3.38 -16.92 -6.36
CA VAL A 186 -2.48 -18.08 -6.28
C VAL A 186 -3.10 -19.23 -5.48
N ASP A 187 -3.69 -18.95 -4.32
CA ASP A 187 -4.41 -19.96 -3.54
C ASP A 187 -5.63 -20.53 -4.28
N GLY A 188 -6.26 -19.72 -5.13
CA GLY A 188 -7.29 -20.11 -6.11
C GLY A 188 -6.75 -20.89 -7.31
N GLY A 189 -5.46 -21.23 -7.36
CA GLY A 189 -4.85 -22.03 -8.42
C GLY A 189 -4.54 -21.26 -9.70
N LEU A 190 -4.25 -19.96 -9.61
CA LEU A 190 -3.78 -19.16 -10.74
C LEU A 190 -2.54 -19.79 -11.39
N GLU A 191 -2.57 -19.99 -12.71
CA GLU A 191 -1.40 -20.47 -13.48
C GLU A 191 -0.76 -19.34 -14.30
N PHE A 192 -1.55 -18.38 -14.77
CA PHE A 192 -1.08 -17.27 -15.60
C PHE A 192 -1.63 -15.92 -15.13
N TYR A 193 -0.77 -14.92 -15.01
CA TYR A 193 -1.16 -13.53 -14.81
C TYR A 193 -0.72 -12.68 -16.01
N VAL A 194 -1.65 -12.04 -16.70
CA VAL A 194 -1.37 -11.22 -17.88
C VAL A 194 -1.79 -9.79 -17.63
N ALA A 195 -0.88 -8.83 -17.69
CA ALA A 195 -1.23 -7.42 -17.45
C ALA A 195 -0.32 -6.44 -18.18
N TYR A 196 -0.90 -5.30 -18.56
CA TYR A 196 -0.17 -4.10 -18.93
C TYR A 196 -0.13 -3.16 -17.71
N PRO A 197 1.02 -2.56 -17.36
CA PRO A 197 1.15 -1.70 -16.19
C PRO A 197 0.18 -0.54 -16.20
N MET A 198 -0.75 -0.56 -15.25
CA MET A 198 -1.64 0.55 -14.96
C MET A 198 -1.88 0.70 -13.45
N THR A 199 -1.64 1.89 -12.90
CA THR A 199 -1.95 2.21 -11.50
C THR A 199 -3.47 2.18 -11.28
N PRO A 200 -3.99 1.57 -10.20
CA PRO A 200 -3.29 0.91 -9.09
C PRO A 200 -3.17 -0.63 -9.19
N ALA A 201 -3.35 -1.24 -10.36
CA ALA A 201 -3.23 -2.70 -10.57
C ALA A 201 -1.79 -3.22 -10.75
N SER A 202 -0.86 -2.37 -11.24
CA SER A 202 0.56 -2.76 -11.46
C SER A 202 1.27 -3.43 -10.27
N PRO A 203 0.99 -3.10 -8.99
CA PRO A 203 1.63 -3.79 -7.87
C PRO A 203 1.37 -5.29 -7.85
N VAL A 204 0.23 -5.79 -8.33
CA VAL A 204 -0.04 -7.23 -8.47
C VAL A 204 0.90 -7.85 -9.50
N LEU A 205 1.09 -7.18 -10.65
CA LEU A 205 2.04 -7.60 -11.69
C LEU A 205 3.45 -7.71 -11.13
N HIS A 206 3.92 -6.68 -10.41
CA HIS A 206 5.26 -6.67 -9.84
C HIS A 206 5.45 -7.73 -8.75
N TYR A 207 4.45 -7.92 -7.88
CA TYR A 207 4.52 -8.92 -6.82
C TYR A 207 4.60 -10.34 -7.38
N LEU A 208 3.68 -10.70 -8.30
CA LEU A 208 3.69 -12.02 -8.92
C LEU A 208 4.93 -12.24 -9.77
N ALA A 209 5.41 -11.24 -10.53
CA ALA A 209 6.62 -11.39 -11.34
C ALA A 209 7.87 -11.64 -10.48
N ALA A 210 7.98 -10.96 -9.34
CA ALA A 210 9.09 -11.13 -8.40
C ALA A 210 9.09 -12.51 -7.71
N LYS A 211 7.93 -13.16 -7.61
CA LYS A 211 7.74 -14.45 -6.94
C LYS A 211 7.27 -15.57 -7.87
N GLN A 212 7.42 -15.40 -9.18
CA GLN A 212 6.79 -16.28 -10.18
C GLN A 212 7.26 -17.74 -10.03
N ASP A 213 8.54 -17.96 -9.73
CA ASP A 213 9.12 -19.29 -9.54
C ASP A 213 8.69 -19.92 -8.21
N GLU A 214 8.61 -19.12 -7.14
CA GLU A 214 8.16 -19.57 -5.81
C GLU A 214 6.67 -19.96 -5.83
N LEU A 215 5.85 -19.18 -6.53
CA LEU A 215 4.39 -19.34 -6.56
C LEU A 215 3.90 -20.21 -7.71
N GLY A 216 4.77 -20.61 -8.64
CA GLY A 216 4.40 -21.43 -9.80
C GLY A 216 3.49 -20.72 -10.82
N VAL A 217 3.49 -19.38 -10.86
CA VAL A 217 2.65 -18.57 -11.76
C VAL A 217 3.49 -18.04 -12.90
N LYS A 218 3.00 -18.12 -14.14
CA LYS A 218 3.63 -17.44 -15.28
C LYS A 218 3.09 -16.03 -15.42
N VAL A 219 3.98 -15.05 -15.42
CA VAL A 219 3.61 -13.64 -15.55
C VAL A 219 4.00 -13.13 -16.93
N VAL A 220 3.03 -12.56 -17.65
CA VAL A 220 3.23 -12.03 -19.00
C VAL A 220 2.84 -10.55 -19.04
N HIS A 221 3.70 -9.75 -19.67
CA HIS A 221 3.51 -8.32 -19.86
C HIS A 221 3.50 -8.00 -21.37
N PRO A 222 2.32 -8.01 -22.02
CA PRO A 222 2.14 -7.63 -23.42
C PRO A 222 2.23 -6.12 -23.64
N GLU A 223 2.10 -5.70 -24.90
CA GLU A 223 2.30 -4.32 -25.36
C GLU A 223 1.16 -3.34 -25.05
N ASN A 224 -0.06 -3.84 -24.81
CA ASN A 224 -1.25 -3.05 -24.46
C ASN A 224 -2.37 -3.94 -23.89
N GLU A 225 -3.46 -3.32 -23.43
CA GLU A 225 -4.60 -4.00 -22.81
C GLU A 225 -5.42 -4.90 -23.75
N ILE A 226 -5.43 -4.63 -25.06
CA ILE A 226 -6.08 -5.48 -26.07
C ILE A 226 -5.31 -6.79 -26.21
N ALA A 227 -3.98 -6.72 -26.31
CA ALA A 227 -3.10 -7.88 -26.36
C ALA A 227 -3.20 -8.70 -25.06
N VAL A 228 -3.28 -8.03 -23.90
CA VAL A 228 -3.49 -8.66 -22.58
C VAL A 228 -4.73 -9.53 -22.57
N VAL A 229 -5.91 -8.97 -22.88
CA VAL A 229 -7.17 -9.72 -22.77
C VAL A 229 -7.27 -10.79 -23.85
N SER A 230 -6.78 -10.53 -25.07
CA SER A 230 -6.76 -11.52 -26.16
C SER A 230 -5.89 -12.72 -25.80
N MET A 231 -4.71 -12.48 -25.21
CA MET A 231 -3.82 -13.54 -24.75
C MET A 231 -4.44 -14.33 -23.59
N ALA A 232 -5.08 -13.64 -22.64
CA ALA A 232 -5.77 -14.30 -21.54
C ALA A 232 -6.89 -15.24 -22.02
N VAL A 233 -7.70 -14.82 -22.99
CA VAL A 233 -8.71 -15.69 -23.62
C VAL A 233 -8.08 -16.92 -24.26
N GLY A 234 -6.97 -16.76 -24.98
CA GLY A 234 -6.24 -17.91 -25.56
C GLY A 234 -5.70 -18.88 -24.51
N ILE A 235 -5.17 -18.36 -23.39
CA ILE A 235 -4.69 -19.16 -22.26
C ILE A 235 -5.84 -19.92 -21.60
N ALA A 236 -6.97 -19.25 -21.34
CA ALA A 236 -8.16 -19.86 -20.77
C ALA A 236 -8.74 -20.96 -21.68
N TYR A 237 -8.81 -20.69 -22.99
CA TYR A 237 -9.25 -21.67 -23.99
C TYR A 237 -8.38 -22.93 -24.00
N ALA A 238 -7.08 -22.80 -23.70
CA ALA A 238 -6.16 -23.93 -23.53
C ALA A 238 -6.33 -24.69 -22.20
N GLY A 239 -7.37 -24.37 -21.40
CA GLY A 239 -7.71 -25.05 -20.16
C GLY A 239 -6.92 -24.57 -18.94
N ARG A 240 -6.33 -23.37 -18.98
CA ARG A 240 -5.48 -22.83 -17.91
C ARG A 240 -6.18 -21.74 -17.13
N ARG A 241 -5.93 -21.66 -15.81
CA ARG A 241 -6.47 -20.59 -14.97
C ARG A 241 -5.66 -19.31 -15.15
N VAL A 242 -6.34 -18.25 -15.60
CA VAL A 242 -5.72 -16.97 -15.94
C VAL A 242 -6.48 -15.79 -15.38
N MET A 243 -5.72 -14.80 -14.93
CA MET A 243 -6.22 -13.55 -14.39
C MET A 243 -5.55 -12.37 -15.09
N VAL A 244 -6.31 -11.30 -15.29
CA VAL A 244 -5.84 -10.03 -15.86
C VAL A 244 -5.98 -8.94 -14.83
N GLY A 245 -4.97 -8.08 -14.67
CA GLY A 245 -5.07 -6.85 -13.88
C GLY A 245 -5.11 -5.60 -14.76
N THR A 246 -6.03 -4.69 -14.47
CA THR A 246 -6.23 -3.44 -15.19
C THR A 246 -6.90 -2.38 -14.30
N SER A 247 -7.25 -1.24 -14.88
CA SER A 247 -8.09 -0.19 -14.28
C SER A 247 -9.03 0.37 -15.35
N GLY A 248 -9.93 1.30 -15.01
CA GLY A 248 -11.04 1.73 -15.87
C GLY A 248 -10.67 2.03 -17.34
N GLY A 249 -9.58 2.76 -17.58
CA GLY A 249 -9.13 3.09 -18.94
C GLY A 249 -8.73 1.86 -19.77
N GLY A 250 -8.07 0.89 -19.16
CA GLY A 250 -7.68 -0.36 -19.80
C GLY A 250 -8.83 -1.34 -19.91
N PHE A 251 -9.71 -1.40 -18.91
CA PHE A 251 -10.94 -2.18 -18.99
C PHE A 251 -11.82 -1.73 -20.17
N ALA A 252 -11.86 -0.43 -20.46
CA ALA A 252 -12.51 0.10 -21.67
C ALA A 252 -11.95 -0.46 -22.98
N LEU A 253 -10.65 -0.64 -23.08
CA LEU A 253 -10.01 -1.27 -24.25
C LEU A 253 -10.32 -2.77 -24.36
N MET A 254 -10.70 -3.43 -23.28
CA MET A 254 -10.97 -4.87 -23.24
C MET A 254 -12.41 -5.24 -23.60
N THR A 255 -13.32 -4.27 -23.75
CA THR A 255 -14.78 -4.49 -23.85
C THR A 255 -15.22 -5.31 -25.07
N GLU A 256 -14.51 -5.21 -26.20
CA GLU A 256 -14.76 -6.06 -27.36
C GLU A 256 -14.47 -7.53 -27.04
N THR A 257 -13.31 -7.81 -26.44
CA THR A 257 -12.92 -9.17 -26.05
C THR A 257 -13.77 -9.71 -24.90
N LEU A 258 -14.26 -8.85 -24.00
CA LEU A 258 -15.23 -9.25 -22.98
C LEU A 258 -16.51 -9.83 -23.62
N SER A 259 -16.94 -9.27 -24.75
CA SER A 259 -18.09 -9.79 -25.52
C SER A 259 -17.77 -11.16 -26.13
N LEU A 260 -16.55 -11.36 -26.62
CA LEU A 260 -16.06 -12.67 -27.08
C LEU A 260 -16.01 -13.70 -25.94
N MET A 261 -15.58 -13.32 -24.74
CA MET A 261 -15.57 -14.21 -23.58
C MET A 261 -16.98 -14.72 -23.26
N GLY A 262 -17.96 -13.81 -23.26
CA GLY A 262 -19.37 -14.16 -23.06
C GLY A 262 -19.91 -15.11 -24.14
N MET A 263 -19.62 -14.82 -25.41
CA MET A 263 -20.08 -15.64 -26.54
C MET A 263 -19.43 -17.02 -26.60
N SER A 264 -18.16 -17.13 -26.22
CA SER A 264 -17.39 -18.39 -26.25
C SER A 264 -17.45 -19.19 -24.95
N GLU A 265 -18.14 -18.66 -23.93
CA GLU A 265 -18.17 -19.22 -22.57
C GLU A 265 -16.76 -19.48 -22.00
N THR A 266 -15.80 -18.62 -22.35
CA THR A 266 -14.39 -18.77 -21.92
C THR A 266 -14.15 -18.05 -20.58
N PRO A 267 -13.78 -18.76 -19.51
CA PRO A 267 -13.64 -18.16 -18.18
C PRO A 267 -12.30 -17.41 -18.03
N VAL A 268 -12.37 -16.11 -17.72
CA VAL A 268 -11.21 -15.28 -17.35
C VAL A 268 -11.60 -14.38 -16.19
N VAL A 269 -10.72 -14.24 -15.19
CA VAL A 269 -10.91 -13.26 -14.10
C VAL A 269 -10.28 -11.93 -14.50
N LEU A 270 -11.07 -10.85 -14.47
CA LEU A 270 -10.60 -9.49 -14.69
C LEU A 270 -10.58 -8.72 -13.36
N TYR A 271 -9.38 -8.43 -12.84
CA TYR A 271 -9.18 -7.52 -11.72
C TYR A 271 -9.15 -6.08 -12.24
N GLU A 272 -10.28 -5.40 -12.10
CA GLU A 272 -10.43 -3.98 -12.39
C GLU A 272 -10.19 -3.20 -11.08
N ALA A 273 -8.97 -2.66 -10.96
CA ALA A 273 -8.58 -1.86 -9.81
C ALA A 273 -9.06 -0.43 -10.00
N GLN A 274 -10.27 -0.14 -9.52
CA GLN A 274 -10.93 1.15 -9.68
C GLN A 274 -10.07 2.33 -9.21
N ARG A 275 -10.11 3.42 -9.98
CA ARG A 275 -9.47 4.71 -9.66
C ARG A 275 -10.34 5.87 -10.13
N ALA A 276 -10.01 7.08 -9.71
CA ALA A 276 -10.76 8.27 -10.15
C ALA A 276 -10.66 8.48 -11.67
N GLY A 277 -11.79 8.39 -12.37
CA GLY A 277 -11.97 8.80 -13.77
C GLY A 277 -12.61 10.20 -13.91
N PRO A 278 -13.16 10.56 -15.09
CA PRO A 278 -13.12 9.83 -16.36
C PRO A 278 -11.77 9.97 -17.09
N SER A 279 -11.58 9.20 -18.17
CA SER A 279 -10.34 9.18 -18.96
C SER A 279 -9.12 8.84 -18.07
N THR A 280 -8.01 9.57 -18.17
CA THR A 280 -6.86 9.42 -17.25
C THR A 280 -7.27 9.67 -15.80
N GLY A 281 -8.15 10.64 -15.57
CA GLY A 281 -8.64 11.06 -14.26
C GLY A 281 -7.51 11.39 -13.29
N VAL A 282 -7.53 10.78 -12.11
CA VAL A 282 -6.50 10.98 -11.06
C VAL A 282 -5.90 9.62 -10.67
N PRO A 283 -4.85 9.14 -11.38
CA PRO A 283 -4.42 7.74 -11.33
C PRO A 283 -4.02 7.19 -9.95
N THR A 284 -3.62 8.07 -9.03
CA THR A 284 -3.14 7.70 -7.69
C THR A 284 -4.21 7.86 -6.61
N TYR A 285 -5.44 8.24 -6.97
CA TYR A 285 -6.55 8.40 -6.03
C TYR A 285 -7.68 7.43 -6.34
N THR A 286 -8.37 7.03 -5.28
CA THR A 286 -9.45 6.06 -5.34
C THR A 286 -10.77 6.70 -5.74
N ALA A 287 -11.58 5.97 -6.50
CA ALA A 287 -13.01 6.20 -6.68
C ALA A 287 -13.70 4.84 -6.91
N GLN A 288 -15.01 4.78 -6.67
CA GLN A 288 -15.84 3.61 -6.97
C GLN A 288 -16.83 3.95 -8.10
N SER A 289 -16.31 4.50 -9.19
CA SER A 289 -17.10 5.09 -10.28
C SER A 289 -17.45 4.12 -11.40
N ASP A 290 -16.87 2.91 -11.41
CA ASP A 290 -16.85 2.07 -12.61
C ASP A 290 -17.90 0.95 -12.55
N LEU A 291 -18.67 0.85 -11.47
CA LEU A 291 -19.65 -0.23 -11.25
C LEU A 291 -20.63 -0.40 -12.41
N LEU A 292 -21.33 0.66 -12.82
CA LEU A 292 -22.30 0.58 -13.92
C LEU A 292 -21.60 0.25 -15.24
N PHE A 293 -20.39 0.77 -15.43
CA PHE A 293 -19.62 0.47 -16.62
C PHE A 293 -19.24 -1.02 -16.68
N VAL A 294 -18.71 -1.60 -15.60
CA VAL A 294 -18.38 -3.03 -15.50
C VAL A 294 -19.63 -3.91 -15.69
N LEU A 295 -20.77 -3.51 -15.12
CA LEU A 295 -22.02 -4.26 -15.21
C LEU A 295 -22.58 -4.31 -16.64
N PHE A 296 -22.41 -3.26 -17.44
CA PHE A 296 -23.00 -3.13 -18.78
C PHE A 296 -21.96 -3.12 -19.91
N ALA A 297 -20.71 -3.49 -19.62
CA ALA A 297 -19.64 -3.54 -20.61
C ALA A 297 -19.80 -4.72 -21.59
N GLY A 298 -19.41 -4.45 -22.85
CA GLY A 298 -19.56 -5.38 -23.96
C GLY A 298 -20.86 -5.17 -24.74
N HIS A 299 -20.87 -5.56 -26.00
CA HIS A 299 -22.05 -5.50 -26.85
C HIS A 299 -22.82 -6.83 -26.80
N GLY A 300 -24.14 -6.77 -26.85
CA GLY A 300 -25.03 -7.94 -26.67
C GLY A 300 -25.24 -8.30 -25.20
N ASP A 301 -25.87 -9.45 -24.96
CA ASP A 301 -26.27 -9.92 -23.64
C ASP A 301 -25.55 -11.22 -23.27
N PHE A 302 -24.83 -11.20 -22.15
CA PHE A 302 -24.15 -12.38 -21.61
C PHE A 302 -23.97 -12.23 -20.09
N PRO A 303 -23.97 -13.35 -19.34
CA PRO A 303 -23.76 -13.30 -17.91
C PRO A 303 -22.32 -12.92 -17.57
N ARG A 304 -22.15 -12.16 -16.49
CA ARG A 304 -20.85 -11.90 -15.86
C ARG A 304 -21.04 -11.84 -14.34
N VAL A 305 -20.08 -12.38 -13.61
CA VAL A 305 -20.05 -12.32 -12.15
C VAL A 305 -19.20 -11.13 -11.75
N VAL A 306 -19.74 -10.24 -10.93
CA VAL A 306 -19.05 -9.03 -10.45
C VAL A 306 -18.99 -9.09 -8.93
N LEU A 307 -17.76 -9.03 -8.39
CA LEU A 307 -17.46 -9.03 -6.96
C LEU A 307 -16.72 -7.74 -6.61
N ALA A 308 -16.94 -7.21 -5.41
CA ALA A 308 -16.31 -5.99 -4.94
C ALA A 308 -15.88 -6.15 -3.46
N PRO A 309 -14.58 -6.35 -3.17
CA PRO A 309 -14.11 -6.50 -1.80
C PRO A 309 -14.16 -5.17 -1.04
N GLY A 310 -14.56 -5.22 0.24
CA GLY A 310 -14.61 -4.04 1.12
C GLY A 310 -13.34 -3.80 1.94
N TYR A 311 -12.50 -4.83 2.13
CA TYR A 311 -11.24 -4.76 2.89
C TYR A 311 -10.24 -5.84 2.42
N PRO A 312 -8.95 -5.76 2.80
CA PRO A 312 -7.91 -6.64 2.28
C PRO A 312 -8.17 -8.14 2.44
N GLU A 313 -8.78 -8.57 3.54
CA GLU A 313 -9.12 -9.99 3.75
C GLU A 313 -10.21 -10.47 2.79
N GLU A 314 -11.25 -9.66 2.53
CA GLU A 314 -12.24 -9.96 1.49
C GLU A 314 -11.62 -9.97 0.09
N ALA A 315 -10.61 -9.14 -0.17
CA ALA A 315 -9.91 -9.16 -1.44
C ALA A 315 -9.17 -10.50 -1.68
N TYR A 316 -8.60 -11.09 -0.63
CA TYR A 316 -8.03 -12.44 -0.69
C TYR A 316 -9.12 -13.49 -0.93
N GLU A 317 -10.16 -13.49 -0.09
CA GLU A 317 -11.24 -14.50 -0.11
C GLU A 317 -12.03 -14.50 -1.42
N LEU A 318 -12.39 -13.33 -1.96
CA LEU A 318 -13.18 -13.22 -3.19
C LEU A 318 -12.37 -13.48 -4.47
N THR A 319 -11.04 -13.46 -4.39
CA THR A 319 -10.17 -13.74 -5.54
C THR A 319 -9.80 -15.23 -5.64
N ARG A 320 -9.85 -15.96 -4.52
CA ARG A 320 -9.60 -17.40 -4.43
C ARG A 320 -10.70 -18.24 -5.08
#